data_AF-A0A0L8FY94-F1
#
_entry.id   AF-A0A0L8FY94-F1
#
_cell.length_a   1.000
_cell.length_b   1.000
_cell.length_c   1.000
_cell.angle_alpha   90.00
_cell.angle_beta   90.00
_cell.angle_gamma   90.00
#
_symmetry.space_group_name_H-M   'P 1'
#
loop_
_entity.id
_entity.type
_entity.pdbx_description
1 polymer ?
#
loop_
_entity_poly.entity_id
_entity_poly.type
_entity_poly.pdbx_seq_one_letter_code
_entity_poly.pdbx_strand_id
1 'polypeptide(L)'
;MAKRTEPRTFNISVIGLSGTEKEKGLTGVGKSCLCNRFMRPLANDYHMEHISVLSQSDFGGRVINNDHFLYWGEISKTDEGVDHTFHVIEQTEFTDDVSFQPFKTGKHEPYSKRCISTKVQSAEKLMYICKEQLGKYP
;
A
#
# COMPACT_ATOMS: atom_id res chain seq x y z
N MET A 1 11.13 13.79 -37.58
CA MET A 1 10.31 14.25 -36.44
C MET A 1 10.46 13.23 -35.33
N ALA A 2 10.99 13.60 -34.16
CA ALA A 2 11.03 12.72 -33.00
C ALA A 2 9.60 12.46 -32.51
N LYS A 3 9.27 11.20 -32.21
CA LYS A 3 7.96 10.78 -31.75
C LYS A 3 7.74 11.38 -30.36
N ARG A 4 6.82 12.34 -30.22
CA ARG A 4 6.51 12.98 -28.95
C ARG A 4 5.95 11.92 -28.00
N THR A 5 6.57 11.77 -26.83
CA THR A 5 6.11 10.85 -25.78
C THR A 5 4.75 11.36 -25.28
N GLU A 6 3.76 10.48 -25.23
CA GLU A 6 2.42 10.82 -24.75
C GLU A 6 2.30 10.54 -23.25
N PRO A 7 1.50 11.32 -22.50
CA PRO A 7 1.13 11.01 -21.12
C PRO A 7 0.63 9.59 -20.97
N ARG A 8 1.01 8.92 -19.89
CA ARG A 8 0.60 7.55 -19.59
C ARG A 8 0.20 7.42 -18.13
N THR A 9 -0.77 6.55 -17.88
CA THR A 9 -1.15 6.14 -16.53
C THR A 9 -0.57 4.76 -16.24
N PHE A 10 0.12 4.64 -15.11
CA PHE A 10 0.71 3.41 -14.63
C PHE A 10 0.07 2.99 -13.31
N ASN A 11 -0.36 1.74 -13.23
CA ASN A 11 -0.76 1.11 -11.97
C ASN A 11 0.41 0.27 -11.46
N ILE A 12 1.03 0.66 -10.36
CA ILE A 12 2.23 0.06 -9.80
C ILE A 12 1.87 -0.70 -8.53
N SER A 13 2.21 -1.99 -8.50
CA SER A 13 2.08 -2.84 -7.32
C SER A 13 3.45 -3.14 -6.74
N VAL A 14 3.72 -2.66 -5.52
CA VAL A 14 4.97 -2.92 -4.80
C VAL A 14 4.80 -4.19 -3.95
N ILE A 15 5.62 -5.20 -4.24
CA ILE A 15 5.61 -6.51 -3.59
C ILE A 15 6.96 -6.79 -2.91
N GLY A 16 6.97 -7.70 -1.94
CA GLY A 16 8.18 -8.11 -1.21
C GLY A 16 7.80 -8.84 0.07
N LEU A 17 8.77 -9.39 0.81
CA LEU A 17 8.47 -10.17 2.02
C LEU A 17 7.46 -9.44 2.93
N SER A 18 6.39 -10.15 3.26
CA SER A 18 5.25 -9.71 4.06
C SER A 18 4.67 -10.91 4.79
N GLY A 19 4.10 -10.68 5.96
CA GLY A 19 3.61 -11.73 6.85
C GLY A 19 3.66 -11.28 8.30
N THR A 20 3.56 -12.24 9.19
CA THR A 20 3.69 -12.06 10.65
C THR A 20 5.08 -11.58 11.04
N GLU A 21 5.24 -11.05 12.25
CA GLU A 21 6.55 -10.67 12.78
C GLU A 21 7.57 -11.81 12.75
N LYS A 22 7.12 -13.06 12.91
CA LYS A 22 7.97 -14.25 12.79
C LYS A 22 8.57 -14.41 11.38
N GLU A 23 7.85 -13.99 10.35
CA GLU A 23 8.25 -14.17 8.95
C GLU A 23 9.06 -12.98 8.42
N LYS A 24 8.61 -11.75 8.69
CA LYS A 24 9.25 -10.52 8.16
C LYS A 24 10.15 -9.79 9.17
N GLY A 25 10.19 -10.22 10.42
CA GLY A 25 10.81 -9.48 11.53
C GLY A 25 10.00 -8.25 11.95
N LEU A 26 10.50 -7.52 12.96
CA LEU A 26 9.84 -6.33 13.50
C LEU A 26 9.79 -5.16 12.48
N THR A 27 10.81 -5.04 11.64
CA THR A 27 11.00 -3.90 10.73
C THR A 27 10.47 -4.13 9.31
N GLY A 28 10.35 -5.38 8.85
CA GLY A 28 10.03 -5.69 7.46
C GLY A 28 11.10 -5.23 6.47
N VAL A 29 10.79 -5.33 5.16
CA VAL A 29 11.76 -5.06 4.07
C VAL A 29 11.71 -3.64 3.50
N GLY A 30 10.92 -2.73 4.08
CA GLY A 30 10.90 -1.31 3.71
C GLY A 30 9.97 -0.91 2.55
N LYS A 31 9.00 -1.75 2.18
CA LYS A 31 8.01 -1.45 1.11
C LYS A 31 7.24 -0.15 1.37
N SER A 32 6.70 0.01 2.58
CA SER A 32 5.95 1.21 2.95
C SER A 32 6.80 2.47 2.89
N CYS A 33 8.06 2.40 3.36
CA CYS A 33 9.00 3.51 3.26
C CYS A 33 9.30 3.90 1.80
N LEU A 34 9.47 2.91 0.93
CA LEU A 34 9.68 3.13 -0.50
C LEU A 34 8.46 3.83 -1.14
N CYS A 35 7.26 3.31 -0.92
CA CYS A 35 6.02 3.90 -1.42
C CYS A 35 5.83 5.31 -0.88
N ASN A 36 6.01 5.53 0.43
CA ASN A 36 5.88 6.83 1.06
C ASN A 36 6.83 7.86 0.44
N ARG A 37 8.12 7.52 0.28
CA ARG A 37 9.10 8.42 -0.35
C ARG A 37 8.78 8.71 -1.81
N PHE A 38 8.27 7.73 -2.56
CA PHE A 38 7.87 7.93 -3.95
C PHE A 38 6.70 8.92 -4.07
N MET A 39 5.67 8.76 -3.23
CA MET A 39 4.49 9.62 -3.18
C MET A 39 4.77 10.99 -2.57
N ARG A 40 5.69 11.07 -1.61
CA ARG A 40 5.98 12.26 -0.82
C ARG A 40 7.49 12.48 -0.80
N PRO A 41 8.04 13.12 -1.85
CA PRO A 41 9.48 13.25 -1.99
C PRO A 41 10.09 14.18 -0.94
N LEU A 42 9.30 15.11 -0.38
CA LEU A 42 9.75 16.08 0.62
C LEU A 42 10.01 15.39 1.97
N ALA A 43 11.08 15.81 2.66
CA ALA A 43 11.52 15.17 3.90
C ALA A 43 10.51 15.28 5.05
N ASN A 44 9.77 16.40 5.13
CA ASN A 44 8.75 16.68 6.15
C ASN A 44 7.50 15.80 6.03
N ASP A 45 7.30 15.17 4.88
CA ASP A 45 6.11 14.35 4.60
C ASP A 45 6.41 12.84 4.65
N TYR A 46 7.63 12.49 5.09
CA TYR A 46 8.11 11.12 5.21
C TYR A 46 7.90 10.55 6.61
N HIS A 47 7.34 9.35 6.69
CA HIS A 47 7.15 8.60 7.92
C HIS A 47 8.02 7.35 7.92
N MET A 48 8.77 7.11 9.01
CA MET A 48 9.62 5.91 9.14
C MET A 48 8.83 4.69 9.59
N GLU A 49 7.78 4.89 10.39
CA GLU A 49 7.01 3.81 10.98
C GLU A 49 5.66 3.68 10.28
N HIS A 50 5.43 2.50 9.73
CA HIS A 50 4.17 2.13 9.08
C HIS A 50 3.59 0.90 9.74
N ILE A 51 2.25 0.87 9.80
CA ILE A 51 1.50 -0.11 10.58
C ILE A 51 1.34 -1.43 9.81
N SER A 52 1.62 -2.56 10.46
CA SER A 52 1.32 -3.90 9.95
C SER A 52 0.47 -4.74 10.91
N VAL A 53 0.31 -4.27 12.14
CA VAL A 53 -0.51 -4.87 13.18
C VAL A 53 -1.68 -3.92 13.43
N LEU A 54 -2.92 -4.38 13.28
CA LEU A 54 -4.12 -3.55 13.33
C LEU A 54 -5.15 -4.13 14.29
N SER A 55 -6.01 -3.26 14.81
CA SER A 55 -7.26 -3.68 15.41
C SER A 55 -8.26 -4.12 14.34
N GLN A 56 -9.24 -4.95 14.71
CA GLN A 56 -10.34 -5.33 13.81
C GLN A 56 -11.10 -4.10 13.25
N SER A 57 -11.20 -3.03 14.05
CA SER A 57 -11.85 -1.78 13.63
C SER A 57 -11.04 -1.06 12.55
N ASP A 58 -9.72 -0.94 12.73
CA ASP A 58 -8.86 -0.28 11.76
C ASP A 58 -8.77 -1.06 10.45
N PHE A 59 -8.76 -2.39 10.54
CA PHE A 59 -8.77 -3.27 9.37
C PHE A 59 -10.03 -3.11 8.52
N GLY A 60 -11.18 -2.91 9.17
CA GLY A 60 -12.46 -2.67 8.50
C GLY A 60 -12.66 -1.25 7.98
N GLY A 61 -11.90 -0.26 8.49
CA GLY A 61 -12.03 1.14 8.09
C GLY A 61 -11.61 1.40 6.64
N ARG A 62 -12.16 2.43 5.99
CA ARG A 62 -12.06 2.68 4.53
C ARG A 62 -10.64 2.79 3.94
N VAL A 63 -9.63 3.05 4.76
CA VAL A 63 -8.23 3.08 4.31
C VAL A 63 -7.70 1.65 4.08
N ILE A 64 -7.93 0.75 5.03
CA ILE A 64 -7.52 -0.66 4.93
C ILE A 64 -8.56 -1.48 4.16
N ASN A 65 -9.84 -1.16 4.35
CA ASN A 65 -11.01 -1.65 3.60
C ASN A 65 -11.12 -3.18 3.53
N ASN A 66 -10.75 -3.87 4.61
CA ASN A 66 -10.66 -5.33 4.66
C ASN A 66 -9.73 -5.93 3.58
N ASP A 67 -8.71 -5.18 3.18
CA ASP A 67 -7.73 -5.63 2.20
C ASP A 67 -6.36 -5.83 2.83
N HIS A 68 -5.59 -6.76 2.25
CA HIS A 68 -4.16 -6.92 2.53
C HIS A 68 -3.29 -6.13 1.55
N PHE A 69 -3.73 -4.91 1.19
CA PHE A 69 -2.93 -3.95 0.45
C PHE A 69 -3.27 -2.51 0.86
N LEU A 70 -2.29 -1.63 0.74
CA LEU A 70 -2.47 -0.18 0.89
C LEU A 70 -2.58 0.47 -0.47
N TYR A 71 -3.51 1.40 -0.64
CA TYR A 71 -3.48 2.35 -1.75
C TYR A 71 -2.74 3.59 -1.30
N TRP A 72 -1.57 3.86 -1.87
CA TRP A 72 -0.72 4.99 -1.50
C TRP A 72 -1.15 6.30 -2.17
N GLY A 73 -2.00 6.23 -3.19
CA GLY A 73 -2.57 7.38 -3.89
C GLY A 73 -2.11 7.48 -5.34
N GLU A 74 -2.37 8.65 -5.90
CA GLU A 74 -2.00 9.08 -7.24
C GLU A 74 -0.92 10.16 -7.19
N ILE A 75 0.07 10.08 -8.08
CA ILE A 75 1.07 11.13 -8.25
C ILE A 75 1.43 11.32 -9.72
N SER A 76 1.58 12.57 -10.14
CA SER A 76 2.13 12.92 -11.45
C SER A 76 3.65 13.13 -11.36
N LYS A 77 4.40 12.55 -12.30
CA LYS A 77 5.85 12.78 -12.45
C LYS A 77 6.14 13.20 -13.88
N THR A 78 6.91 14.26 -14.03
CA THR A 78 7.36 14.74 -15.33
C THR A 78 8.63 14.00 -15.73
N ASP A 79 8.62 13.37 -16.91
CA ASP A 79 9.78 12.78 -17.56
C ASP A 79 9.87 13.29 -19.00
N GLU A 80 11.04 13.79 -19.41
CA GLU A 80 11.26 14.43 -20.72
C GLU A 80 10.20 15.49 -21.12
N GLY A 81 9.64 16.21 -20.13
CA GLY A 81 8.60 17.23 -20.35
C GLY A 81 7.19 16.67 -20.57
N VAL A 82 6.98 15.39 -20.26
CA VAL A 82 5.70 14.70 -20.34
C VAL A 82 5.28 14.25 -18.94
N ASP A 83 4.07 14.60 -18.54
CA ASP A 83 3.53 14.21 -17.24
C ASP A 83 2.92 12.81 -17.33
N HIS A 84 3.45 11.90 -16.52
CA HIS A 84 2.92 10.55 -16.34
C HIS A 84 2.22 10.44 -14.99
N THR A 85 1.09 9.76 -14.96
CA THR A 85 0.30 9.51 -13.75
C THR A 85 0.62 8.12 -13.21
N PHE A 86 0.85 8.02 -11.90
CA PHE A 86 1.13 6.77 -11.22
C PHE A 86 0.13 6.55 -10.09
N HIS A 87 -0.56 5.41 -10.12
CA HIS A 87 -1.28 4.89 -8.96
C HIS A 87 -0.43 3.82 -8.30
N VAL A 88 -0.18 3.97 -7.00
CA VAL A 88 0.72 3.06 -6.27
C VAL A 88 -0.07 2.28 -5.24
N ILE A 89 0.08 0.96 -5.25
CA ILE A 89 -0.34 0.09 -4.16
C ILE A 89 0.85 -0.63 -3.54
N GLU A 90 0.72 -1.00 -2.28
CA GLU A 90 1.63 -1.91 -1.59
C GLU A 90 0.89 -3.19 -1.21
N GLN A 91 1.34 -4.33 -1.74
CA GLN A 91 0.86 -5.64 -1.31
C GLN A 91 1.56 -6.03 -0.01
N THR A 92 0.78 -6.29 1.04
CA THR A 92 1.31 -6.60 2.37
C THR A 92 0.50 -7.71 3.04
N GLU A 93 0.72 -7.91 4.32
CA GLU A 93 -0.09 -8.79 5.15
C GLU A 93 -0.30 -8.14 6.52
N PHE A 94 -1.55 -7.76 6.80
CA PHE A 94 -1.94 -7.22 8.10
C PHE A 94 -2.25 -8.34 9.08
N THR A 95 -1.80 -8.17 10.31
CA THR A 95 -2.08 -9.07 11.42
C THR A 95 -2.95 -8.41 12.46
N ASP A 96 -3.80 -9.19 13.10
CA ASP A 96 -4.67 -8.77 14.19
C ASP A 96 -3.86 -8.56 15.48
N ASP A 97 -4.14 -7.48 16.19
CA ASP A 97 -3.42 -7.05 17.40
C ASP A 97 -3.71 -7.88 18.66
N VAL A 98 -4.73 -8.73 18.63
CA VAL A 98 -5.09 -9.64 19.73
C VAL A 98 -4.49 -11.03 19.49
N SER A 99 -4.65 -11.57 18.29
CA SER A 99 -4.25 -12.93 17.94
C SER A 99 -2.87 -13.04 17.32
N PHE A 100 -2.31 -11.92 16.83
CA PHE A 100 -1.07 -11.86 16.04
C PHE A 100 -1.08 -12.78 14.81
N GLN A 101 -2.28 -13.14 14.33
CA GLN A 101 -2.48 -13.90 13.10
C GLN A 101 -2.88 -12.95 11.96
N PRO A 102 -2.58 -13.29 10.70
CA PRO A 102 -3.11 -12.54 9.56
C PRO A 102 -4.64 -12.45 9.63
N PHE A 103 -5.19 -11.26 9.33
CA PHE A 103 -6.62 -11.13 9.16
C PHE A 103 -7.12 -12.10 8.08
N LYS A 104 -8.29 -12.70 8.32
CA LYS A 104 -8.90 -13.62 7.36
C LYS A 104 -9.96 -12.89 6.57
N THR A 105 -9.71 -12.69 5.28
CA THR A 105 -10.68 -12.07 4.36
C THR A 105 -11.12 -13.08 3.31
N GLY A 106 -12.44 -13.26 3.18
CA GLY A 106 -13.07 -14.05 2.12
C GLY A 106 -12.32 -15.33 1.71
N LYS A 107 -11.99 -15.45 0.41
CA LYS A 107 -11.13 -16.53 -0.10
C LYS A 107 -9.68 -16.27 0.34
N HIS A 108 -9.25 -17.03 1.33
CA HIS A 108 -7.94 -16.93 1.95
C HIS A 108 -6.82 -17.43 1.03
N GLU A 109 -6.42 -16.63 0.04
CA GLU A 109 -5.23 -16.90 -0.76
C GLU A 109 -3.95 -16.51 -0.01
N PRO A 110 -2.93 -17.38 0.04
CA PRO A 110 -1.64 -17.05 0.62
C PRO A 110 -1.01 -15.80 -0.02
N TYR A 111 -0.22 -15.04 0.76
CA TYR A 111 0.46 -13.83 0.29
C TYR A 111 1.17 -14.05 -1.05
N SER A 112 1.89 -15.16 -1.21
CA SER A 112 2.67 -15.49 -2.42
C SER A 112 1.85 -15.59 -3.70
N LYS A 113 0.54 -15.85 -3.60
CA LYS A 113 -0.39 -15.84 -4.74
C LYS A 113 -1.11 -14.51 -4.86
N ARG A 114 -1.57 -13.95 -3.74
CA ARG A 114 -2.32 -12.69 -3.70
C ARG A 114 -1.49 -11.52 -4.24
N CYS A 115 -0.21 -11.44 -3.86
CA CYS A 115 0.64 -10.28 -4.17
C CYS A 115 0.95 -10.11 -5.66
N ILE A 116 0.88 -11.19 -6.45
CA ILE A 116 1.12 -11.17 -7.90
C ILE A 116 -0.16 -10.94 -8.73
N SER A 117 -1.31 -10.72 -8.08
CA SER A 117 -2.55 -10.44 -8.80
C SER A 117 -2.45 -9.14 -9.59
N THR A 118 -2.75 -9.20 -10.88
CA THR A 118 -2.83 -8.03 -11.77
C THR A 118 -4.19 -7.35 -11.75
N LYS A 119 -5.20 -7.98 -11.13
CA LYS A 119 -6.53 -7.43 -10.91
C LYS A 119 -6.69 -7.13 -9.42
N VAL A 120 -6.75 -5.84 -9.10
CA VAL A 120 -6.97 -5.36 -7.74
C VAL A 120 -8.22 -4.48 -7.76
N GLN A 121 -9.17 -4.79 -6.88
CA GLN A 121 -10.45 -4.10 -6.79
C GLN A 121 -10.78 -3.91 -5.32
N SER A 122 -11.09 -2.68 -4.94
CA SER A 122 -11.55 -2.34 -3.61
C SER A 122 -12.37 -1.06 -3.72
N ALA A 123 -13.70 -1.21 -3.61
CA ALA A 123 -14.62 -0.10 -3.79
C ALA A 123 -14.47 0.90 -2.65
N GLU A 124 -14.46 2.20 -2.99
CA GLU A 124 -14.44 3.31 -2.04
C GLU A 124 -13.22 3.37 -1.09
N LYS A 125 -12.16 2.62 -1.41
CA LYS A 125 -10.90 2.60 -0.65
C LYS A 125 -10.23 3.96 -0.69
N LEU A 126 -9.87 4.47 0.49
CA LEU A 126 -9.17 5.75 0.64
C LEU A 126 -7.66 5.57 0.59
N MET A 127 -6.95 6.63 0.18
CA MET A 127 -5.49 6.64 0.20
C MET A 127 -4.97 6.57 1.64
N TYR A 128 -3.91 5.79 1.82
CA TYR A 128 -3.14 5.72 3.05
C TYR A 128 -2.09 6.83 3.11
N ILE A 129 -2.03 7.53 4.25
CA ILE A 129 -1.08 8.61 4.53
C ILE A 129 -0.04 8.14 5.54
N CYS A 130 -0.52 7.75 6.72
CA CYS A 130 0.28 7.32 7.86
C CYS A 130 -0.58 6.52 8.83
N LYS A 131 0.03 5.90 9.85
CA LYS A 131 -0.69 5.09 10.84
C LYS A 131 -1.69 5.93 11.65
N GLU A 132 -1.38 7.20 11.90
CA GLU A 132 -2.20 8.12 12.69
C GLU A 132 -3.50 8.55 11.97
N GLN A 133 -3.66 8.20 10.69
CA GLN A 133 -4.90 8.43 9.93
C GLN A 133 -5.98 7.40 10.25
N LEU A 134 -5.57 6.19 10.65
CA LEU A 134 -6.51 5.10 10.93
C LEU A 134 -7.39 5.47 12.13
N GLY A 135 -8.66 5.06 12.08
CA GLY A 135 -9.67 5.39 13.10
C GLY A 135 -10.20 6.84 13.10
N LYS A 136 -9.67 7.76 12.27
CA LYS A 136 -10.14 9.17 12.22
C LYS A 136 -11.25 9.44 11.22
N TYR A 137 -11.51 8.51 10.30
CA TYR A 137 -12.54 8.62 9.28
C TYR A 137 -13.34 7.30 9.26
N PRO A 138 -14.45 7.20 10.02
CA PRO A 138 -15.32 6.02 9.99
C PRO A 138 -15.93 5.79 8.61
#